data_AF-A0A3D1J684-F1
#
_entry.id   AF-A0A3D1J684-F1
#
_cell.length_a   1.000
_cell.length_b   1.000
_cell.length_c   1.000
_cell.angle_alpha   90.00
_cell.angle_beta   90.00
_cell.angle_gamma   90.00
#
_symmetry.space_group_name_H-M   'P 1'
#
loop_
_entity.id
_entity.type
_entity.pdbx_description
1 polymer ?
#
loop_
_entity_poly.entity_id
_entity_poly.type
_entity_poly.pdbx_seq_one_letter_code
_entity_poly.pdbx_strand_id
1 'polypeptide(L)'
;MTASFLSYSQNYFKRFAFFVYDSIIVHMNIYSRNFLKRISAFNYLNLNHFLMVDIKTERRSKMNRTAIIVDKKLTLGQQANLIAILSAAISSHTSDVIASDKIIDLNGNLHAAIKNNVVVLKANPTAILTLTVVLKEIGDIEFIVFSKEGQNSSDRFSEYKNTIARNGSKDLGIVGVALYGDSDKVKQATKKFSLLH
;
A
#
# COMPACT_ATOMS: atom_id res chain seq x y z
N MET A 1 9.69 31.15 38.76
CA MET A 1 9.01 31.27 37.45
C MET A 1 8.54 29.92 36.88
N THR A 2 8.17 28.94 37.71
CA THR A 2 7.77 27.59 37.24
C THR A 2 6.34 27.19 37.61
N ALA A 3 5.70 27.86 38.57
CA ALA A 3 4.33 27.55 39.00
C ALA A 3 3.24 28.17 38.11
N SER A 4 3.50 29.32 37.47
CA SER A 4 2.53 30.03 36.63
C SER A 4 2.25 29.33 35.29
N PHE A 5 3.26 28.70 34.70
CA PHE A 5 3.14 27.99 33.41
C PHE A 5 2.30 26.71 33.50
N LEU A 6 2.39 25.99 34.63
CA LEU A 6 1.59 24.80 34.91
C LEU A 6 0.11 25.14 35.10
N SER A 7 -0.22 26.26 35.75
CA SER A 7 -1.61 26.70 35.91
C SER A 7 -2.25 27.18 34.59
N TYR A 8 -1.45 27.78 33.71
CA TYR A 8 -1.91 28.29 32.42
C TYR A 8 -2.22 27.15 31.44
N SER A 9 -1.37 26.12 31.42
CA SER A 9 -1.56 24.88 30.66
C SER A 9 -2.83 24.12 31.06
N GLN A 10 -3.11 23.99 32.37
CA GLN A 10 -4.31 23.30 32.84
C GLN A 10 -5.61 24.01 32.49
N ASN A 11 -5.62 25.35 32.47
CA ASN A 11 -6.82 26.12 32.12
C ASN A 11 -7.14 26.07 30.61
N TYR A 12 -6.13 26.05 29.74
CA TYR A 12 -6.34 25.83 28.31
C TYR A 12 -6.84 24.42 28.01
N PHE A 13 -6.32 23.40 28.71
CA PHE A 13 -6.73 22.01 28.52
C PHE A 13 -8.17 21.77 29.02
N LYS A 14 -8.58 22.40 30.12
CA LYS A 14 -9.98 22.36 30.60
C LYS A 14 -10.94 23.02 29.60
N ARG A 15 -10.56 24.15 28.99
CA ARG A 15 -11.38 24.82 27.96
C ARG A 15 -11.46 23.99 26.68
N PHE A 16 -10.39 23.33 26.27
CA PHE A 16 -10.39 22.45 25.09
C PHE A 16 -11.22 21.17 25.32
N ALA A 17 -11.11 20.57 26.50
CA ALA A 17 -11.91 19.41 26.88
C ALA A 17 -13.42 19.73 26.93
N PHE A 18 -13.80 20.93 27.36
CA PHE A 18 -15.20 21.38 27.36
C PHE A 18 -15.72 21.61 25.93
N PHE A 19 -14.90 22.17 25.04
CA PHE A 19 -15.26 22.43 23.64
C PHE A 19 -15.46 21.14 22.83
N VAL A 20 -14.65 20.12 23.13
CA VAL A 20 -14.80 18.77 22.55
C VAL A 20 -16.03 18.07 23.13
N TYR A 21 -16.35 18.28 24.40
CA TYR A 21 -17.55 17.72 25.03
C TYR A 21 -18.85 18.24 24.40
N ASP A 22 -18.95 19.56 24.18
CA ASP A 22 -20.14 20.16 23.55
C ASP A 22 -20.27 19.78 22.07
N SER A 23 -19.15 19.66 21.34
CA SER A 23 -19.17 19.28 19.91
C SER A 23 -19.57 17.81 19.68
N ILE A 24 -19.23 16.92 20.62
CA ILE A 24 -19.60 15.49 20.54
C ILE A 24 -21.07 15.27 20.91
N ILE A 25 -21.62 16.06 21.84
CA ILE A 25 -23.02 15.93 22.28
C ILE A 25 -23.99 16.39 21.18
N VAL A 26 -23.63 17.39 20.36
CA VAL A 26 -24.51 17.88 19.28
C VAL A 26 -24.59 16.88 18.10
N HIS A 27 -23.61 15.99 17.92
CA HIS A 27 -23.57 15.06 16.78
C HIS A 27 -23.94 13.59 17.09
N MET A 28 -24.16 13.21 18.34
CA MET A 28 -24.44 11.81 18.70
C MET A 28 -25.80 11.61 19.39
N ASN A 29 -26.89 11.73 18.63
CA ASN A 29 -28.24 11.44 19.12
C ASN A 29 -28.68 9.97 18.90
N ILE A 30 -27.75 9.00 18.81
CA ILE A 30 -28.08 7.58 18.49
C ILE A 30 -27.45 6.54 19.43
N TYR A 31 -26.63 6.89 20.43
CA TYR A 31 -26.05 5.87 21.33
C TYR A 31 -26.55 5.95 22.78
N SER A 32 -27.16 4.83 23.19
CA SER A 32 -27.75 4.50 24.49
C SER A 32 -27.04 5.07 25.72
N ARG A 33 -27.83 5.49 26.73
CA ARG A 33 -27.41 5.94 28.07
C ARG A 33 -26.41 5.01 28.78
N ASN A 34 -26.30 3.75 28.36
CA ASN A 34 -25.34 2.78 28.89
C ASN A 34 -23.88 3.02 28.41
N PHE A 35 -23.67 3.68 27.26
CA PHE A 35 -22.34 4.04 26.77
C PHE A 35 -21.73 5.20 27.58
N LEU A 36 -22.56 6.20 27.91
CA LEU A 36 -22.14 7.36 28.72
C LEU A 36 -21.81 6.97 30.18
N LYS A 37 -22.54 6.01 30.77
CA LYS A 37 -22.20 5.46 32.10
C LYS A 37 -20.88 4.69 32.12
N ARG A 38 -20.43 4.14 30.99
CA ARG A 38 -19.13 3.48 30.88
C ARG A 38 -17.98 4.48 30.79
N ILE A 39 -18.20 5.65 30.18
CA ILE A 39 -17.20 6.72 30.08
C ILE A 39 -17.00 7.42 31.44
N SER A 40 -18.05 7.59 32.25
CA SER A 40 -17.93 8.25 33.57
C SER A 40 -17.11 7.45 34.59
N ALA A 41 -16.84 6.16 34.34
CA ALA A 41 -16.00 5.30 35.19
C ALA A 41 -14.60 5.04 34.60
N PHE A 42 -14.31 5.55 33.40
CA PHE A 42 -13.03 5.34 32.73
C PHE A 42 -12.06 6.46 33.14
N ASN A 43 -11.10 6.11 34.00
CA ASN A 43 -10.01 6.99 34.43
C ASN A 43 -9.42 7.77 33.24
N TYR A 44 -9.20 9.08 33.41
CA TYR A 44 -8.58 9.97 32.41
C TYR A 44 -7.25 9.43 31.84
N LEU A 45 -6.53 8.62 32.60
CA LEU A 45 -5.33 7.89 32.16
C LEU A 45 -5.61 6.86 31.04
N ASN A 46 -6.74 6.17 31.11
CA ASN A 46 -7.14 5.19 30.08
C ASN A 46 -7.73 5.87 28.83
N LEU A 47 -8.34 7.06 28.96
CA LEU A 47 -8.81 7.82 27.81
C LEU A 47 -7.64 8.30 26.95
N ASN A 48 -6.55 8.78 27.57
CA ASN A 48 -5.33 9.16 26.86
C ASN A 48 -4.66 7.96 26.19
N HIS A 49 -4.65 6.79 26.83
CA HIS A 49 -4.13 5.57 26.23
C HIS A 49 -4.98 5.13 25.02
N PHE A 50 -6.30 5.15 25.15
CA PHE A 50 -7.24 4.79 24.08
C PHE A 50 -7.13 5.76 22.88
N LEU A 51 -7.15 7.08 23.14
CA LEU A 51 -6.97 8.11 22.12
C LEU A 51 -5.56 8.08 21.48
N MET A 52 -4.50 7.80 22.25
CA MET A 52 -3.16 7.63 21.67
C MET A 52 -3.05 6.36 20.82
N VAL A 53 -3.72 5.27 21.17
CA VAL A 53 -3.74 4.04 20.37
C VAL A 53 -4.48 4.28 19.05
N ASP A 54 -5.64 4.94 19.07
CA ASP A 54 -6.36 5.29 17.84
C ASP A 54 -5.58 6.26 16.96
N ILE A 55 -4.97 7.31 17.53
CA ILE A 55 -4.12 8.24 16.77
C ILE A 55 -2.88 7.54 16.20
N LYS A 56 -2.29 6.57 16.90
CA LYS A 56 -1.13 5.80 16.39
C LYS A 56 -1.56 4.81 15.28
N THR A 57 -2.81 4.34 15.33
CA THR A 57 -3.40 3.46 14.32
C THR A 57 -3.81 4.24 13.07
N GLU A 58 -4.37 5.45 13.22
CA GLU A 58 -4.70 6.37 12.11
C GLU A 58 -3.46 7.06 11.50
N ARG A 59 -2.40 7.31 12.30
CA ARG A 59 -1.12 7.88 11.81
C ARG A 59 -0.17 6.86 11.19
N ARG A 60 -0.51 5.57 11.18
CA ARG A 60 -0.04 4.73 10.08
C ARG A 60 -0.77 5.27 8.86
N SER A 61 -0.19 6.29 8.22
CA SER A 61 -0.64 6.70 6.90
C SER A 61 -0.81 5.40 6.13
N LYS A 62 -1.96 5.27 5.48
CA LYS A 62 -2.34 4.12 4.67
C LYS A 62 -1.33 4.06 3.51
N MET A 63 -0.12 3.58 3.79
CA MET A 63 1.01 3.68 2.88
C MET A 63 0.76 2.66 1.80
N ASN A 64 0.80 3.09 0.55
CA ASN A 64 0.75 2.17 -0.55
C ASN A 64 2.09 1.46 -0.70
N ARG A 65 2.06 0.23 -1.23
CA ARG A 65 3.24 -0.61 -1.45
C ARG A 65 3.17 -1.19 -2.85
N THR A 66 4.33 -1.28 -3.49
CA THR A 66 4.49 -2.04 -4.73
C THR A 66 5.16 -3.38 -4.43
N ALA A 67 4.60 -4.47 -4.95
CA ALA A 67 5.23 -5.79 -4.90
C ALA A 67 5.33 -6.37 -6.31
N ILE A 68 6.51 -6.86 -6.69
CA ILE A 68 6.75 -7.51 -7.97
C ILE A 68 7.12 -8.96 -7.69
N ILE A 69 6.32 -9.90 -8.20
CA ILE A 69 6.55 -11.33 -8.05
C ILE A 69 7.03 -11.85 -9.41
N VAL A 70 8.19 -12.51 -9.43
CA VAL A 70 8.77 -13.11 -10.64
C VAL A 70 8.89 -14.62 -10.54
N ASP A 71 8.84 -15.29 -11.69
CA ASP A 71 9.13 -16.71 -11.78
C ASP A 71 10.59 -16.98 -11.41
N LYS A 72 10.78 -17.77 -10.35
CA LYS A 72 12.10 -18.16 -9.85
C LYS A 72 12.90 -19.03 -10.83
N LYS A 73 12.27 -19.61 -11.86
CA LYS A 73 12.92 -20.47 -12.86
C LYS A 73 13.61 -19.69 -13.98
N LEU A 74 13.30 -18.39 -14.12
CA LEU A 74 13.95 -17.52 -15.08
C LEU A 74 15.42 -17.27 -14.71
N THR A 75 16.27 -17.00 -15.70
CA THR A 75 17.64 -16.54 -15.44
C THR A 75 17.63 -15.17 -14.77
N LEU A 76 18.71 -14.80 -14.08
CA LEU A 76 18.81 -13.47 -13.44
C LEU A 76 18.57 -12.32 -14.42
N GLY A 77 19.12 -12.41 -15.64
CA GLY A 77 18.90 -11.40 -16.68
C GLY A 77 17.43 -11.31 -17.12
N GLN A 78 16.76 -12.45 -17.26
CA GLN A 78 15.33 -12.50 -17.57
C GLN A 78 14.48 -11.93 -16.43
N GLN A 79 14.84 -12.21 -15.17
CA GLN A 79 14.17 -11.66 -13.99
C GLN A 79 14.33 -10.14 -13.92
N ALA A 80 15.56 -9.64 -14.11
CA ALA A 80 15.85 -8.21 -14.11
C ALA A 80 15.05 -7.46 -15.18
N ASN A 81 15.03 -7.97 -16.41
CA ASN A 81 14.24 -7.38 -17.50
C ASN A 81 12.74 -7.38 -17.18
N LEU A 82 12.22 -8.50 -16.68
CA LEU A 82 10.83 -8.64 -16.27
C LEU A 82 10.45 -7.62 -15.18
N ILE A 83 11.31 -7.43 -14.17
CA ILE A 83 11.10 -6.44 -13.10
C ILE A 83 11.05 -5.03 -13.68
N ALA A 84 11.94 -4.69 -14.61
CA ALA A 84 11.97 -3.37 -15.25
C ALA A 84 10.67 -3.10 -16.03
N ILE A 85 10.24 -4.04 -16.87
CA ILE A 85 8.99 -3.95 -17.65
C ILE A 85 7.78 -3.77 -16.71
N LEU A 86 7.67 -4.62 -15.68
CA LEU A 86 6.55 -4.56 -14.73
C LEU A 86 6.56 -3.27 -13.89
N SER A 87 7.74 -2.78 -13.51
CA SER A 87 7.88 -1.51 -12.78
C SER A 87 7.43 -0.32 -13.63
N ALA A 88 7.84 -0.27 -14.89
CA ALA A 88 7.41 0.76 -15.83
C ALA A 88 5.90 0.69 -16.06
N ALA A 89 5.37 -0.51 -16.31
CA ALA A 89 3.95 -0.72 -16.57
C ALA A 89 3.06 -0.32 -15.38
N ILE A 90 3.43 -0.68 -14.14
CA ILE A 90 2.61 -0.32 -12.97
C ILE A 90 2.68 1.19 -12.70
N SER A 91 3.86 1.82 -12.87
CA SER A 91 4.01 3.26 -12.70
C SER A 91 3.24 4.10 -13.74
N SER A 92 3.00 3.56 -14.93
CA SER A 92 2.20 4.25 -15.96
C SER A 92 0.70 4.12 -15.73
N HIS A 93 0.26 3.13 -14.96
CA HIS A 93 -1.14 2.93 -14.60
C HIS A 93 -1.52 3.63 -13.29
N THR A 94 -0.56 3.85 -12.39
CA THR A 94 -0.82 4.48 -11.09
C THR A 94 0.11 5.66 -10.83
N SER A 95 -0.46 6.87 -10.71
CA SER A 95 0.26 8.15 -10.60
C SER A 95 0.99 8.37 -9.28
N ASP A 96 0.80 7.50 -8.29
CA ASP A 96 1.37 7.64 -6.95
C ASP A 96 2.64 6.80 -6.72
N VAL A 97 3.11 6.03 -7.71
CA VAL A 97 4.35 5.24 -7.61
C VAL A 97 5.61 6.12 -7.74
N ILE A 98 5.54 7.12 -8.62
CA ILE A 98 6.64 8.05 -8.94
C ILE A 98 6.19 9.46 -8.60
N ALA A 99 7.05 10.23 -7.94
CA ALA A 99 6.79 11.64 -7.69
C ALA A 99 6.88 12.46 -8.97
N SER A 100 6.03 13.48 -9.06
CA SER A 100 6.12 14.51 -10.09
C SER A 100 7.36 15.39 -9.95
N ASP A 101 7.92 15.47 -8.74
CA ASP A 101 9.02 16.36 -8.43
C ASP A 101 10.34 15.80 -8.99
N LYS A 102 11.14 16.68 -9.58
CA LYS A 102 12.49 16.34 -10.03
C LYS A 102 13.43 16.33 -8.84
N ILE A 103 14.16 15.22 -8.67
CA ILE A 103 15.23 15.11 -7.69
C ILE A 103 16.54 15.30 -8.44
N ILE A 104 17.18 16.45 -8.25
CA ILE A 104 18.43 16.82 -8.93
C ILE A 104 19.53 16.94 -7.88
N ASP A 105 20.68 16.31 -8.12
CA ASP A 105 21.83 16.43 -7.22
C ASP A 105 22.66 17.70 -7.47
N LEU A 106 23.67 17.94 -6.64
CA LEU A 106 24.54 19.11 -6.76
C LEU A 106 25.35 19.15 -8.07
N ASN A 107 25.48 18.02 -8.76
CA ASN A 107 26.18 17.91 -10.04
C ASN A 107 25.21 18.05 -11.23
N GLY A 108 23.90 18.23 -10.98
CA GLY A 108 22.88 18.35 -12.01
C GLY A 108 22.31 17.02 -12.53
N ASN A 109 22.63 15.88 -11.92
CA ASN A 109 22.06 14.60 -12.34
C ASN A 109 20.62 14.45 -11.85
N LEU A 110 19.74 13.92 -12.70
CA LEU A 110 18.37 13.57 -12.35
C LEU A 110 18.30 12.17 -11.73
N HIS A 111 17.75 12.08 -10.52
CA HIS A 111 17.54 10.84 -9.78
C HIS A 111 16.09 10.35 -9.91
N ALA A 112 15.90 9.04 -9.77
CA ALA A 112 14.58 8.42 -9.79
C ALA A 112 13.76 8.83 -8.55
N ALA A 113 12.56 9.37 -8.75
CA ALA A 113 11.71 9.92 -7.71
C ALA A 113 10.68 8.90 -7.19
N ILE A 114 11.13 7.74 -6.71
CA ILE A 114 10.22 6.68 -6.22
C ILE A 114 9.60 7.09 -4.87
N LYS A 115 8.28 7.04 -4.75
CA LYS A 115 7.54 7.43 -3.53
C LYS A 115 7.31 6.28 -2.53
N ASN A 116 7.28 5.05 -3.03
CA ASN A 116 6.72 3.90 -2.31
C ASN A 116 7.75 2.78 -2.31
N ASN A 117 7.72 1.95 -1.26
CA ASN A 117 8.60 0.80 -1.18
C ASN A 117 8.21 -0.23 -2.25
N VAL A 118 9.18 -0.59 -3.10
CA VAL A 118 9.09 -1.68 -4.07
C VAL A 118 9.78 -2.91 -3.49
N VAL A 119 9.04 -4.01 -3.31
CA VAL A 119 9.61 -5.30 -2.93
C VAL A 119 9.59 -6.26 -4.11
N VAL A 120 10.70 -6.97 -4.31
CA VAL A 120 10.79 -8.01 -5.33
C VAL A 120 10.78 -9.38 -4.66
N LEU A 121 9.86 -10.22 -5.11
CA LEU A 121 9.57 -11.55 -4.57
C LEU A 121 9.71 -12.59 -5.69
N LYS A 122 9.92 -13.84 -5.29
CA LYS A 122 10.02 -14.98 -6.20
C LYS A 122 8.98 -16.04 -5.88
N ALA A 123 8.42 -16.64 -6.92
CA ALA A 123 7.42 -17.69 -6.82
C ALA A 123 7.55 -18.69 -7.97
N ASN A 124 6.81 -19.80 -7.87
CA ASN A 124 6.64 -20.73 -8.99
C ASN A 124 5.50 -20.21 -9.91
N PRO A 125 5.49 -20.53 -11.22
CA PRO A 125 4.46 -20.06 -12.16
C PRO A 125 3.02 -20.32 -11.71
N THR A 126 2.75 -21.53 -11.20
CA THR A 126 1.42 -21.89 -10.69
C THR A 126 0.97 -20.98 -9.55
N ALA A 127 1.89 -20.61 -8.66
CA ALA A 127 1.57 -19.76 -7.51
C ALA A 127 1.34 -18.30 -7.94
N ILE A 128 2.03 -17.83 -8.98
CA ILE A 128 1.77 -16.53 -9.63
C ILE A 128 0.40 -16.54 -10.27
N LEU A 129 0.04 -17.59 -11.02
CA LEU A 129 -1.28 -17.71 -11.63
C LEU A 129 -2.40 -17.74 -10.59
N THR A 130 -2.24 -18.51 -9.49
CA THR A 130 -3.21 -18.51 -8.40
C THR A 130 -3.34 -17.13 -7.76
N LEU A 131 -2.24 -16.38 -7.63
CA LEU A 131 -2.28 -15.02 -7.09
C LEU A 131 -3.16 -14.11 -7.96
N THR A 132 -3.08 -14.17 -9.29
CA THR A 132 -3.89 -13.30 -10.15
C THR A 132 -5.39 -13.57 -10.02
N VAL A 133 -5.79 -14.81 -9.74
CA VAL A 133 -7.20 -15.15 -9.43
C VAL A 133 -7.62 -14.51 -8.11
N VAL A 134 -6.84 -14.69 -7.05
CA VAL A 134 -7.10 -14.10 -5.73
C VAL A 134 -7.17 -12.57 -5.80
N LEU A 135 -6.29 -11.92 -6.56
CA LEU A 135 -6.28 -10.46 -6.70
C LEU A 135 -7.55 -9.94 -7.39
N LYS A 136 -8.08 -10.68 -8.38
CA LYS A 136 -9.36 -10.34 -9.02
C LYS A 136 -10.53 -10.43 -8.04
N GLU A 137 -10.52 -11.42 -7.15
CA GLU A 137 -11.54 -11.58 -6.10
C GLU A 137 -11.46 -10.48 -5.03
N ILE A 138 -10.25 -10.05 -4.67
CA ILE A 138 -10.04 -8.97 -3.69
C ILE A 138 -10.53 -7.62 -4.24
N GLY A 139 -10.28 -7.32 -5.51
CA GLY A 139 -10.74 -6.09 -6.19
C GLY A 139 -10.05 -4.78 -5.77
N ASP A 140 -9.48 -4.71 -4.56
CA ASP A 140 -8.87 -3.51 -3.97
C ASP A 140 -7.36 -3.39 -4.18
N ILE A 141 -6.75 -4.26 -4.99
CA ILE A 141 -5.32 -4.24 -5.31
C ILE A 141 -5.18 -4.15 -6.83
N GLU A 142 -4.56 -3.08 -7.31
CA GLU A 142 -4.20 -2.94 -8.71
C GLU A 142 -3.08 -3.92 -9.05
N PHE A 143 -3.17 -4.59 -10.20
CA PHE A 143 -2.11 -5.49 -10.63
C PHE A 143 -1.98 -5.58 -12.15
N ILE A 144 -0.75 -5.82 -12.60
CA ILE A 144 -0.40 -6.01 -14.02
C ILE A 144 0.43 -7.27 -14.14
N VAL A 145 0.13 -8.09 -15.14
CA VAL A 145 0.83 -9.34 -15.41
C VAL A 145 1.73 -9.23 -16.63
N PHE A 146 2.75 -10.08 -16.69
CA PHE A 146 3.53 -10.31 -17.90
C PHE A 146 3.67 -11.80 -18.17
N SER A 147 3.54 -12.17 -19.44
CA SER A 147 3.49 -13.56 -19.89
C SER A 147 4.78 -13.98 -20.58
N LYS A 148 4.97 -15.29 -20.71
CA LYS A 148 6.07 -15.86 -21.49
C LYS A 148 5.97 -15.46 -22.97
N GLU A 149 4.75 -15.38 -23.50
CA GLU A 149 4.51 -14.85 -24.85
C GLU A 149 5.04 -13.42 -24.99
N GLY A 150 4.90 -12.57 -23.96
CA GLY A 150 5.48 -11.23 -23.95
C GLY A 150 7.00 -11.21 -23.99
N GLN A 151 7.67 -12.22 -23.40
CA GLN A 151 9.14 -12.35 -23.49
C GLN A 151 9.59 -12.72 -24.90
N ASN A 152 8.83 -13.54 -25.61
CA ASN A 152 9.21 -14.07 -26.93
C ASN A 152 8.93 -13.09 -28.09
N SER A 153 8.07 -12.09 -27.86
CA SER A 153 7.59 -11.17 -28.91
C SER A 153 7.95 -9.71 -28.65
N SER A 154 9.10 -9.45 -27.99
CA SER A 154 9.50 -8.11 -27.52
C SER A 154 9.62 -7.04 -28.62
N ASP A 155 9.79 -7.44 -29.87
CA ASP A 155 9.89 -6.59 -31.06
C ASP A 155 8.61 -6.55 -31.92
N ARG A 156 7.59 -7.35 -31.56
CA ARG A 156 6.38 -7.59 -32.38
C ARG A 156 5.12 -7.29 -31.57
N PHE A 157 5.02 -6.06 -31.07
CA PHE A 157 3.94 -5.63 -30.18
C PHE A 157 2.53 -5.91 -30.73
N SER A 158 2.30 -5.68 -32.03
CA SER A 158 0.99 -5.94 -32.65
C SER A 158 0.60 -7.42 -32.61
N GLU A 159 1.56 -8.33 -32.82
CA GLU A 159 1.33 -9.77 -32.72
C GLU A 159 1.13 -10.20 -31.28
N TYR A 160 1.97 -9.71 -30.37
CA TYR A 160 1.82 -9.91 -28.94
C TYR A 160 0.41 -9.52 -28.48
N LYS A 161 -0.07 -8.32 -28.83
CA LYS A 161 -1.42 -7.85 -28.48
C LYS A 161 -2.51 -8.79 -28.99
N ASN A 162 -2.39 -9.29 -30.22
CA ASN A 162 -3.34 -10.23 -30.81
C ASN A 162 -3.32 -11.59 -30.09
N THR A 163 -2.14 -12.10 -29.74
CA THR A 163 -1.97 -13.36 -29.00
C THR A 163 -2.57 -13.26 -27.60
N ILE A 164 -2.31 -12.16 -26.88
CA ILE A 164 -2.90 -11.93 -25.56
C ILE A 164 -4.42 -11.85 -25.62
N ALA A 165 -4.99 -11.18 -26.62
CA ALA A 165 -6.44 -11.01 -26.76
C ALA A 165 -7.20 -12.32 -27.05
N ARG A 166 -6.51 -13.36 -27.53
CA ARG A 166 -7.13 -14.63 -27.99
C ARG A 166 -6.94 -15.81 -27.03
N ASN A 167 -6.12 -15.66 -25.99
CA ASN A 167 -5.73 -16.77 -25.12
C ASN A 167 -5.99 -16.46 -23.65
N GLY A 168 -6.28 -17.50 -22.87
CA GLY A 168 -6.44 -17.39 -21.42
C GLY A 168 -5.10 -17.25 -20.69
N SER A 169 -5.10 -16.68 -19.48
CA SER A 169 -3.88 -16.49 -18.68
C SER A 169 -3.12 -17.80 -18.38
N LYS A 170 -3.83 -18.95 -18.35
CA LYS A 170 -3.22 -20.27 -18.17
C LYS A 170 -2.36 -20.66 -19.36
N ASP A 171 -2.83 -20.37 -20.58
CA ASP A 171 -2.18 -20.77 -21.83
C ASP A 171 -1.03 -19.82 -22.18
N LEU A 172 -1.15 -18.54 -21.78
CA LEU A 172 -0.12 -17.52 -22.00
C LEU A 172 1.13 -17.70 -21.12
N GLY A 173 1.05 -18.51 -20.06
CA GLY A 173 2.17 -18.75 -19.14
C GLY A 173 2.63 -17.46 -18.45
N ILE A 174 1.87 -16.97 -17.47
CA ILE A 174 2.26 -15.79 -16.68
C ILE A 174 3.58 -16.06 -15.94
N VAL A 175 4.58 -15.21 -16.19
CA VAL A 175 5.93 -15.29 -15.61
C VAL A 175 6.19 -14.25 -14.54
N GLY A 176 5.34 -13.22 -14.45
CA GLY A 176 5.43 -12.23 -13.38
C GLY A 176 4.18 -11.38 -13.23
N VAL A 177 4.08 -10.72 -12.08
CA VAL A 177 2.99 -9.81 -11.75
C VAL A 177 3.49 -8.69 -10.84
N ALA A 178 3.12 -7.45 -11.14
CA ALA A 178 3.26 -6.30 -10.26
C ALA A 178 1.93 -6.00 -9.58
N LEU A 179 1.98 -5.66 -8.29
CA LEU A 179 0.84 -5.28 -7.47
C LEU A 179 1.10 -3.88 -6.90
N TYR A 180 0.04 -3.08 -6.78
CA TYR A 180 0.05 -1.79 -6.11
C TYR A 180 -1.23 -1.61 -5.29
N GLY A 181 -1.08 -1.07 -4.08
CA GLY A 181 -2.21 -0.74 -3.21
C GLY A 181 -1.81 -0.66 -1.74
N ASP A 182 -2.80 -0.72 -0.85
CA ASP A 182 -2.62 -0.67 0.60
C ASP A 182 -1.55 -1.69 1.08
N SER A 183 -0.55 -1.21 1.81
CA SER A 183 0.62 -2.01 2.22
C SER A 183 0.25 -3.26 3.01
N ASP A 184 -0.77 -3.21 3.87
CA ASP A 184 -1.15 -4.36 4.68
C ASP A 184 -1.91 -5.39 3.84
N LYS A 185 -2.78 -4.95 2.91
CA LYS A 185 -3.43 -5.85 1.92
C LYS A 185 -2.40 -6.50 0.98
N VAL A 186 -1.46 -5.73 0.44
CA VAL A 186 -0.40 -6.23 -0.45
C VAL A 186 0.48 -7.24 0.29
N LYS A 187 0.90 -6.95 1.53
CA LYS A 187 1.66 -7.91 2.36
C LYS A 187 0.89 -9.18 2.63
N GLN A 188 -0.41 -9.08 2.94
CA GLN A 188 -1.24 -10.25 3.19
C GLN A 188 -1.32 -11.14 1.94
N ALA A 189 -1.59 -10.57 0.77
CA ALA A 189 -1.66 -11.30 -0.50
C ALA A 189 -0.32 -11.96 -0.87
N THR A 190 0.80 -11.37 -0.47
CA THR A 190 2.14 -11.81 -0.86
C THR A 190 2.93 -12.56 0.22
N LYS A 191 2.37 -12.73 1.43
CA LYS A 191 3.04 -13.30 2.62
C LYS A 191 3.73 -14.65 2.38
N LYS A 192 3.19 -15.47 1.47
CA LYS A 192 3.69 -16.82 1.16
C LYS A 192 4.90 -16.84 0.21
N PHE A 193 5.26 -15.71 -0.38
CA PHE A 193 6.38 -15.61 -1.32
C PHE A 193 7.65 -15.16 -0.62
N SER A 194 8.78 -15.62 -1.11
CA SER A 194 10.10 -15.26 -0.57
C SER A 194 10.69 -14.09 -1.34
N LEU A 195 11.59 -13.34 -0.70
CA LEU A 195 12.38 -12.31 -1.36
C LEU A 195 13.22 -12.89 -2.50
N LEU A 196 13.37 -12.10 -3.56
CA LEU A 196 14.40 -12.34 -4.57
C LEU A 196 15.73 -11.84 -4.00
N HIS A 197 16.70 -12.74 -3.86
CA HIS A 197 18.07 -12.48 -3.42
C HIS A 197 19.00 -12.82 -4.58
#